data_AF-A0A5D4RUY4-F1
#
_entry.id   AF-A0A5D4RUY4-F1
#
_cell.length_a   1.000
_cell.length_b   1.000
_cell.length_c   1.000
_cell.angle_alpha   90.00
_cell.angle_beta   90.00
_cell.angle_gamma   90.00
#
_symmetry.space_group_name_H-M   'P 1'
#
loop_
_entity.id
_entity.type
_entity.pdbx_description
1 polymer ?
#
loop_
_entity_poly.entity_id
_entity_poly.type
_entity_poly.pdbx_seq_one_letter_code
_entity_poly.pdbx_strand_id
1 'polypeptide(L)'
;MQRKSETVSVTSSKRRKTSEQEYIINENTHEAIISKELFNTVQAMMANRTRTSTAPQKHLFTNVLYCEECNKGMWYKANQKGYRCGGNIKHGSYFCVNKVAVREKELKSLILGDLRKLFNTLNNGTFMETMLSKLNSKRQSMQKELKLTTKEIEICRKQKLEHVNLYTEGIINKEDLIELKQMLDAKVESLLIKKTN
;
A
#
# COMPACT_ATOMS: atom_id res chain seq x y z
N MET A 1 -17.38 2.96 14.08
CA MET A 1 -16.48 4.13 14.18
C MET A 1 -17.17 5.24 14.94
N GLN A 2 -16.61 5.67 16.05
CA GLN A 2 -17.05 6.83 16.83
C GLN A 2 -15.94 7.91 16.80
N ARG A 3 -16.25 9.14 17.24
CA ARG A 3 -15.30 10.30 17.28
C ARG A 3 -14.66 10.69 15.92
N LYS A 4 -15.44 10.71 14.84
CA LYS A 4 -14.97 11.25 13.54
C LYS A 4 -14.87 12.78 13.51
N SER A 5 -15.61 13.45 14.38
CA SER A 5 -15.64 14.90 14.51
C SER A 5 -15.98 15.29 15.93
N GLU A 6 -15.44 16.40 16.40
CA GLU A 6 -15.73 16.98 17.72
C GLU A 6 -15.99 18.48 17.61
N THR A 7 -16.72 19.06 18.56
CA THR A 7 -16.95 20.50 18.65
C THR A 7 -15.69 21.20 19.13
N VAL A 8 -15.33 22.31 18.48
CA VAL A 8 -14.09 23.06 18.80
C VAL A 8 -14.14 23.63 20.22
N SER A 9 -15.33 23.99 20.70
CA SER A 9 -15.58 24.39 22.08
C SER A 9 -17.03 24.06 22.45
N VAL A 10 -17.33 24.01 23.75
CA VAL A 10 -18.68 23.70 24.26
C VAL A 10 -19.71 24.77 23.85
N THR A 11 -19.27 25.99 23.58
CA THR A 11 -20.11 27.13 23.20
C THR A 11 -20.26 27.33 21.69
N SER A 12 -19.51 26.60 20.87
CA SER A 12 -19.48 26.78 19.42
C SER A 12 -20.05 25.56 18.69
N SER A 13 -20.94 25.82 17.73
CA SER A 13 -21.48 24.77 16.86
C SER A 13 -20.48 24.31 15.79
N LYS A 14 -19.32 24.97 15.67
CA LYS A 14 -18.27 24.59 14.72
C LYS A 14 -17.63 23.26 15.15
N ARG A 15 -17.59 22.29 14.23
CA ARG A 15 -16.96 20.97 14.45
C ARG A 15 -15.66 20.86 13.67
N ARG A 16 -14.63 20.30 14.32
CA ARG A 16 -13.37 19.91 13.70
C ARG A 16 -13.34 18.40 13.44
N LYS A 17 -12.62 18.01 12.40
CA LYS A 17 -12.37 16.60 12.08
C LYS A 17 -11.16 16.13 12.90
N THR A 18 -11.33 15.03 13.62
CA THR A 18 -10.27 14.41 14.44
C THR A 18 -9.34 13.55 13.59
N SER A 19 -8.13 13.32 14.09
CA SER A 19 -7.13 12.48 13.43
C SER A 19 -7.59 11.02 13.39
N GLU A 20 -7.12 10.25 12.42
CA GLU A 20 -7.52 8.83 12.28
C GLU A 20 -7.10 7.97 13.47
N GLN A 21 -6.03 8.37 14.18
CA GLN A 21 -5.53 7.70 15.39
C GLN A 21 -6.49 7.83 16.58
N GLU A 22 -7.33 8.86 16.58
CA GLU A 22 -8.34 9.10 17.63
C GLU A 22 -9.68 8.42 17.33
N TYR A 23 -9.80 7.74 16.18
CA TYR A 23 -11.03 7.05 15.80
C TYR A 23 -11.17 5.78 16.62
N ILE A 24 -12.31 5.67 17.31
CA ILE A 24 -12.63 4.46 18.06
C ILE A 24 -13.32 3.48 17.11
N ILE A 25 -12.63 2.38 16.83
CA ILE A 25 -13.10 1.28 15.97
C ILE A 25 -13.26 0.03 16.84
N ASN A 26 -14.50 -0.28 17.20
CA ASN A 26 -14.82 -1.56 17.85
C ASN A 26 -15.24 -2.55 16.76
N GLU A 27 -14.50 -3.64 16.63
CA GLU A 27 -14.81 -4.70 15.68
C GLU A 27 -15.89 -5.65 16.23
N ASN A 28 -16.66 -6.26 15.32
CA ASN A 28 -17.60 -7.37 15.61
C ASN A 28 -18.67 -7.09 16.68
N THR A 29 -19.11 -5.83 16.84
CA THR A 29 -20.17 -5.48 17.80
C THR A 29 -21.57 -5.96 17.38
N HIS A 30 -21.74 -6.33 16.11
CA HIS A 30 -22.96 -6.90 15.54
C HIS A 30 -22.59 -7.92 14.47
N GLU A 31 -23.54 -8.79 14.13
CA GLU A 31 -23.40 -9.73 13.03
C GLU A 31 -23.15 -8.98 11.71
N ALA A 32 -22.13 -9.41 10.97
CA ALA A 32 -21.71 -8.74 9.76
C ALA A 32 -22.69 -9.06 8.62
N ILE A 33 -23.23 -8.01 7.97
CA ILE A 33 -24.13 -8.15 6.82
C ILE A 33 -23.40 -8.72 5.59
N ILE A 34 -22.10 -8.42 5.45
CA ILE A 34 -21.24 -8.91 4.36
C ILE A 34 -19.89 -9.37 4.93
N SER A 35 -19.20 -10.26 4.21
CA SER A 35 -17.88 -10.72 4.63
C SER A 35 -16.85 -9.58 4.60
N LYS A 36 -15.87 -9.62 5.52
CA LYS A 36 -14.76 -8.66 5.55
C LYS A 36 -13.98 -8.67 4.23
N GLU A 37 -13.81 -9.84 3.61
CA GLU A 37 -13.17 -9.97 2.30
C GLU A 37 -13.92 -9.20 1.21
N LEU A 38 -15.24 -9.39 1.12
CA LEU A 38 -16.07 -8.68 0.14
C LEU A 38 -16.01 -7.17 0.38
N PHE A 39 -16.12 -6.72 1.64
CA PHE A 39 -15.99 -5.31 1.98
C PHE A 39 -14.64 -4.74 1.51
N ASN A 40 -13.53 -5.44 1.80
CA ASN A 40 -12.19 -4.99 1.43
C ASN A 40 -11.99 -4.93 -0.09
N THR A 41 -12.50 -5.93 -0.83
CA THR A 41 -12.43 -5.92 -2.30
C THR A 41 -13.19 -4.72 -2.88
N VAL A 42 -14.38 -4.41 -2.36
CA VAL A 42 -15.16 -3.25 -2.80
C VAL A 42 -14.47 -1.94 -2.43
N GLN A 43 -13.90 -1.82 -1.23
CA GLN A 43 -13.13 -0.63 -0.85
C GLN A 43 -11.94 -0.41 -1.80
N ALA A 44 -11.22 -1.47 -2.17
CA ALA A 44 -10.13 -1.39 -3.14
C ALA A 44 -10.62 -0.96 -4.54
N MET A 45 -11.76 -1.50 -5.00
CA MET A 45 -12.39 -1.06 -6.26
C MET A 45 -12.81 0.40 -6.21
N MET A 46 -13.37 0.86 -5.08
CA MET A 46 -13.77 2.24 -4.88
C MET A 46 -12.58 3.20 -4.87
N ALA A 47 -11.46 2.81 -4.25
CA ALA A 47 -10.22 3.59 -4.24
C ALA A 47 -9.63 3.74 -5.66
N ASN A 48 -9.68 2.67 -6.46
CA ASN A 48 -9.19 2.67 -7.85
C ASN A 48 -10.16 3.36 -8.83
N ARG A 49 -11.37 3.72 -8.38
CA ARG A 49 -12.36 4.38 -9.24
C ARG A 49 -11.96 5.82 -9.52
N THR A 50 -11.45 6.07 -10.72
CA THR A 50 -11.28 7.43 -11.24
C THR A 50 -12.66 8.03 -11.56
N ARG A 51 -13.05 9.09 -10.82
CA ARG A 51 -14.27 9.87 -11.12
C ARG A 51 -14.10 10.52 -12.49
N THR A 52 -14.84 10.04 -13.48
CA THR A 52 -14.92 10.64 -14.81
C THR A 52 -16.32 11.24 -14.98
N SER A 53 -16.38 12.54 -15.23
CA SER A 53 -17.64 13.29 -15.42
C SER A 53 -18.31 13.03 -16.78
N THR A 54 -17.61 12.41 -17.73
CA THR A 54 -18.00 12.38 -19.14
C THR A 54 -18.28 10.95 -19.62
N ALA A 55 -19.48 10.76 -20.18
CA ALA A 55 -19.98 9.53 -20.81
C ALA A 55 -19.27 9.23 -22.17
N PRO A 56 -19.46 8.05 -22.77
CA PRO A 56 -18.39 7.30 -23.44
C PRO A 56 -18.21 7.63 -24.92
N GLN A 57 -17.10 8.27 -25.24
CA GLN A 57 -16.28 7.84 -26.38
C GLN A 57 -14.89 7.54 -25.82
N LYS A 58 -14.79 6.44 -25.06
CA LYS A 58 -13.54 6.03 -24.42
C LYS A 58 -12.66 5.37 -25.47
N HIS A 59 -11.88 6.20 -26.17
CA HIS A 59 -10.75 5.73 -26.98
C HIS A 59 -9.76 4.96 -26.09
N LEU A 60 -9.04 4.01 -26.67
CA LEU A 60 -8.37 2.91 -25.97
C LEU A 60 -7.46 3.36 -24.81
N PHE A 61 -6.75 4.47 -25.00
CA PHE A 61 -5.76 5.00 -24.06
C PHE A 61 -6.22 6.25 -23.29
N THR A 62 -7.53 6.46 -23.19
CA THR A 62 -8.10 7.56 -22.40
C THR A 62 -7.71 7.41 -20.93
N ASN A 63 -7.21 8.48 -20.30
CA ASN A 63 -6.68 8.50 -18.93
C ASN A 63 -5.44 7.61 -18.68
N VAL A 64 -4.83 7.07 -19.72
CA VAL A 64 -3.59 6.29 -19.61
C VAL A 64 -2.39 7.11 -20.08
N LEU A 65 -2.57 7.94 -21.11
CA LEU A 65 -1.48 8.71 -21.70
C LEU A 65 -1.27 10.04 -20.99
N TYR A 66 -0.01 10.32 -20.69
CA TYR A 66 0.45 11.59 -20.12
C TYR A 66 1.51 12.18 -21.03
N CYS A 67 1.51 13.51 -21.13
CA CYS A 67 2.54 14.24 -21.87
C CYS A 67 3.82 14.29 -21.05
N GLU A 68 4.95 13.88 -21.63
CA GLU A 68 6.28 13.93 -21.00
C GLU A 68 6.68 15.35 -20.55
N GLU A 69 6.36 16.37 -21.34
CA GLU A 69 6.79 17.74 -21.04
C GLU A 69 6.04 18.40 -19.88
N CYS A 70 4.72 18.18 -19.75
CA CYS A 70 3.90 18.89 -18.76
C CYS A 70 3.16 17.97 -17.78
N ASN A 71 3.34 16.65 -17.90
CA ASN A 71 2.71 15.61 -17.08
C ASN A 71 1.18 15.70 -16.99
N LYS A 72 0.53 16.41 -17.94
CA LYS A 72 -0.93 16.43 -18.06
C LYS A 72 -1.40 15.29 -18.95
N GLY A 73 -2.60 14.80 -18.65
CA GLY A 73 -3.25 13.77 -19.45
C GLY A 73 -3.45 14.21 -20.89
N MET A 74 -3.24 13.29 -21.84
CA MET A 74 -3.49 13.52 -23.26
C MET A 74 -4.95 13.30 -23.60
N TRP A 75 -5.48 14.10 -24.52
CA TRP A 75 -6.87 14.06 -24.94
C TRP A 75 -6.98 13.57 -26.37
N TYR A 76 -7.98 12.73 -26.62
CA TYR A 76 -8.25 12.25 -27.97
C TYR A 76 -8.87 13.34 -28.85
N LYS A 77 -8.41 13.43 -30.10
CA LYS A 77 -8.93 14.33 -31.13
C LYS A 77 -9.40 13.51 -32.32
N ALA A 78 -10.71 13.47 -32.55
CA ALA A 78 -11.34 12.71 -33.64
C ALA A 78 -10.78 13.07 -35.03
N ASN A 79 -10.59 14.37 -35.30
CA ASN A 79 -10.04 14.85 -36.58
C ASN A 79 -8.63 14.32 -36.86
N GLN A 80 -7.85 14.03 -35.82
CA GLN A 80 -6.47 13.55 -35.93
C GLN A 80 -6.37 12.03 -35.70
N LYS A 81 -7.47 11.37 -35.31
CA LYS A 81 -7.52 9.96 -34.91
C LYS A 81 -6.41 9.59 -33.92
N GLY A 82 -6.15 10.49 -32.97
CA GLY A 82 -4.99 10.40 -32.09
C GLY A 82 -5.09 11.28 -30.85
N TYR A 83 -4.09 11.17 -29.99
CA TYR A 83 -3.98 11.83 -28.70
C TYR A 83 -3.05 13.02 -28.78
N ARG A 84 -3.43 14.14 -28.18
CA ARG A 84 -2.60 15.33 -28.07
C ARG A 84 -2.58 15.83 -26.62
N CYS A 85 -1.49 16.46 -26.23
CA CYS A 85 -1.31 17.00 -24.88
C CYS A 85 -2.49 17.89 -24.45
N GLY A 86 -3.19 17.52 -23.37
CA GLY A 86 -4.31 18.30 -22.83
C GLY A 86 -3.88 19.66 -22.28
N GLY A 87 -2.65 19.75 -21.75
CA GLY A 87 -2.05 21.01 -21.30
C GLY A 87 -1.87 22.01 -22.44
N ASN A 88 -1.28 21.56 -23.56
CA ASN A 88 -1.13 22.38 -24.77
C ASN A 88 -2.48 22.78 -25.39
N ILE A 89 -3.45 21.87 -25.42
CA ILE A 89 -4.79 22.16 -25.96
C ILE A 89 -5.50 23.24 -25.13
N LYS A 90 -5.40 23.17 -23.81
CA LYS A 90 -6.15 24.05 -22.91
C LYS A 90 -5.47 25.40 -22.68
N HIS A 91 -4.13 25.41 -22.60
CA HIS A 91 -3.35 26.58 -22.18
C HIS A 91 -2.36 27.06 -23.26
N GLY A 92 -2.35 26.43 -24.43
CA GLY A 92 -1.51 26.82 -25.56
C GLY A 92 -0.04 26.44 -25.40
N SER A 93 0.81 26.97 -26.29
CA SER A 93 2.24 26.70 -26.32
C SER A 93 3.03 27.31 -25.17
N TYR A 94 2.46 28.31 -24.49
CA TYR A 94 3.06 28.90 -23.29
C TYR A 94 3.17 27.86 -22.15
N PHE A 95 2.19 26.95 -22.05
CA PHE A 95 2.16 25.96 -20.98
C PHE A 95 2.90 24.66 -21.32
N CYS A 96 2.82 24.21 -22.57
CA CYS A 96 3.50 22.99 -23.03
C CYS A 96 3.80 23.13 -24.52
N VAL A 97 5.01 22.79 -24.94
CA VAL A 97 5.48 22.96 -26.31
C VAL A 97 4.99 21.81 -27.20
N ASN A 98 4.69 20.65 -26.61
CA ASN A 98 4.21 19.47 -27.29
C ASN A 98 2.87 19.68 -27.99
N LYS A 99 2.95 19.85 -29.32
CA LYS A 99 1.81 19.94 -30.24
C LYS A 99 1.57 18.63 -31.00
N VAL A 100 2.44 17.64 -30.82
CA VAL A 100 2.46 16.41 -31.61
C VAL A 100 1.25 15.55 -31.23
N ALA A 101 0.57 15.04 -32.25
CA ALA A 101 -0.51 14.10 -32.09
C ALA A 101 0.01 12.67 -32.24
N VAL A 102 -0.25 11.82 -31.25
CA VAL A 102 0.08 10.40 -31.29
C VAL A 102 -1.10 9.63 -31.83
N ARG A 103 -0.97 9.03 -33.02
CA ARG A 103 -2.05 8.28 -33.66
C ARG A 103 -2.37 7.01 -32.89
N GLU A 104 -3.65 6.76 -32.66
CA GLU A 104 -4.11 5.61 -31.86
C GLU A 104 -3.74 4.28 -32.52
N LYS A 105 -3.84 4.19 -33.86
CA LYS A 105 -3.52 2.97 -34.62
C LYS A 105 -2.03 2.58 -34.49
N GLU A 106 -1.14 3.56 -34.64
CA GLU A 106 0.31 3.36 -34.58
C GLU A 106 0.72 2.97 -33.15
N LEU A 107 0.24 3.72 -32.15
CA LEU A 107 0.49 3.42 -30.75
C LEU A 107 -0.02 2.02 -30.35
N LYS A 108 -1.23 1.65 -30.79
CA LYS A 108 -1.77 0.31 -30.56
C LYS A 108 -0.88 -0.78 -31.16
N SER A 109 -0.39 -0.60 -32.38
CA SER A 109 0.46 -1.58 -33.04
C SER A 109 1.81 -1.77 -32.35
N LEU A 110 2.40 -0.66 -31.87
CA LEU A 110 3.66 -0.67 -31.13
C LEU A 110 3.50 -1.39 -29.79
N ILE A 111 2.49 -1.01 -29.00
CA ILE A 111 2.21 -1.64 -27.70
C ILE A 111 1.90 -3.13 -27.87
N LEU A 112 1.14 -3.52 -28.88
CA LEU A 112 0.89 -4.94 -29.16
C LEU A 112 2.17 -5.70 -29.53
N GLY A 113 3.08 -5.08 -30.27
CA GLY A 113 4.40 -5.64 -30.57
C GLY A 113 5.21 -5.88 -29.31
N ASP A 114 5.25 -4.89 -28.42
CA ASP A 114 5.99 -4.98 -27.15
C ASP A 114 5.38 -6.00 -26.20
N LEU A 115 4.05 -6.04 -26.08
CA LEU A 115 3.35 -7.05 -25.31
C LEU A 115 3.65 -8.45 -25.85
N ARG A 116 3.63 -8.67 -27.17
CA ARG A 116 3.98 -9.98 -27.75
C ARG A 116 5.42 -10.37 -27.45
N LYS A 117 6.37 -9.43 -27.55
CA LYS A 117 7.77 -9.69 -27.16
C LYS A 117 7.85 -10.08 -25.68
N LEU A 118 7.18 -9.33 -24.80
CA LEU A 118 7.11 -9.62 -23.38
C LEU A 118 6.52 -11.02 -23.13
N PHE A 119 5.38 -11.34 -23.73
CA PHE A 119 4.77 -12.67 -23.58
C PHE A 119 5.68 -13.78 -24.09
N ASN A 120 6.35 -13.61 -25.23
CA ASN A 120 7.31 -14.60 -25.72
C ASN A 120 8.48 -14.79 -24.76
N THR A 121 9.00 -13.70 -24.17
CA THR A 121 10.04 -13.81 -23.14
C THR A 121 9.57 -14.50 -21.86
N LEU A 122 8.30 -14.31 -21.48
CA LEU A 122 7.70 -14.98 -20.32
C LEU A 122 7.40 -16.47 -20.60
N ASN A 123 7.01 -16.80 -21.82
CA ASN A 123 6.65 -18.16 -22.24
C ASN A 123 7.89 -19.04 -22.51
N ASN A 124 9.06 -18.43 -22.67
CA ASN A 124 10.32 -19.12 -22.54
C ASN A 124 10.46 -19.52 -21.06
N GLY A 125 10.18 -20.79 -20.74
CA GLY A 125 10.01 -21.32 -19.38
C GLY A 125 11.13 -20.96 -18.38
N THR A 126 12.31 -20.58 -18.88
CA THR A 126 13.43 -20.05 -18.10
C THR A 126 13.09 -18.80 -17.29
N PHE A 127 12.22 -17.90 -17.77
CA PHE A 127 11.82 -16.71 -16.99
C PHE A 127 10.99 -17.10 -15.77
N MET A 128 9.99 -17.96 -15.95
CA MET A 128 9.13 -18.41 -14.86
C MET A 128 9.95 -19.23 -13.85
N GLU A 129 10.85 -20.09 -14.29
CA GLU A 129 11.76 -20.84 -13.41
C GLU A 129 12.72 -19.94 -12.63
N THR A 130 13.32 -18.93 -13.29
CA THR A 130 14.21 -17.98 -12.60
C THR A 130 13.45 -17.05 -11.65
N MET A 131 12.20 -16.70 -11.97
CA MET A 131 11.34 -15.93 -11.09
C MET A 131 10.90 -16.77 -9.88
N LEU A 132 10.46 -18.01 -10.11
CA LEU A 132 10.08 -18.95 -9.05
C LEU A 132 11.27 -19.26 -8.14
N SER A 133 12.47 -19.45 -8.68
CA SER A 133 13.66 -19.71 -7.86
C SER A 133 14.06 -18.50 -7.01
N LYS A 134 13.97 -17.27 -7.55
CA LYS A 134 14.18 -16.03 -6.78
C LYS A 134 13.11 -15.82 -5.71
N LEU A 135 11.85 -16.12 -6.00
CA LEU A 135 10.76 -16.05 -5.02
C LEU A 135 10.95 -17.09 -3.91
N ASN A 136 11.33 -18.32 -4.27
CA ASN A 136 11.60 -19.39 -3.31
C ASN A 136 12.82 -19.09 -2.44
N SER A 137 13.90 -18.55 -3.01
CA SER A 137 15.09 -18.17 -2.23
C SER A 137 14.78 -17.02 -1.28
N LYS A 138 14.04 -16.00 -1.72
CA LYS A 138 13.58 -14.90 -0.85
C LYS A 138 12.60 -15.37 0.21
N ARG A 139 11.69 -16.29 -0.13
CA ARG A 139 10.81 -16.94 0.85
C ARG A 139 11.62 -17.70 1.89
N GLN A 140 12.67 -18.41 1.48
CA GLN A 140 13.53 -19.16 2.38
C GLN A 140 14.35 -18.24 3.30
N SER A 141 14.83 -17.09 2.80
CA SER A 141 15.52 -16.10 3.64
C SER A 141 14.58 -15.49 4.66
N MET A 142 13.37 -15.06 4.24
CA MET A 142 12.35 -14.53 5.15
C MET A 142 11.92 -15.57 6.20
N GLN A 143 11.79 -16.84 5.81
CA GLN A 143 11.50 -17.92 6.76
C GLN A 143 12.64 -18.15 7.76
N LYS A 144 13.91 -18.00 7.35
CA LYS A 144 15.07 -18.09 8.26
C LYS A 144 15.06 -16.92 9.25
N GLU A 145 14.83 -15.70 8.76
CA GLU A 145 14.73 -14.50 9.61
C GLU A 145 13.59 -14.63 10.63
N LEU A 146 12.40 -15.04 10.17
CA LEU A 146 11.26 -15.30 11.07
C LEU A 146 11.61 -16.33 12.15
N LYS A 147 12.29 -17.43 11.78
CA LYS A 147 12.74 -18.46 12.73
C LYS A 147 13.75 -17.92 13.74
N LEU A 148 14.64 -17.02 13.34
CA LEU A 148 15.62 -16.39 14.24
C LEU A 148 14.90 -15.46 15.22
N THR A 149 14.04 -14.56 14.72
CA THR A 149 13.26 -13.63 15.55
C THR A 149 12.34 -14.38 16.52
N THR A 150 11.72 -15.50 16.12
CA THR A 150 10.92 -16.32 17.05
C THR A 150 11.77 -16.93 18.16
N LYS A 151 12.98 -17.42 17.83
CA LYS A 151 13.91 -17.95 18.84
C LYS A 151 14.37 -16.87 19.82
N GLU A 152 14.66 -15.65 19.33
CA GLU A 152 15.04 -14.52 20.19
C GLU A 152 13.91 -14.15 21.17
N ILE A 153 12.66 -14.17 20.71
CA ILE A 153 11.49 -13.95 21.58
C ILE A 153 11.38 -15.06 22.63
N GLU A 154 11.58 -16.33 22.26
CA GLU A 154 11.57 -17.45 23.19
C GLU A 154 12.67 -17.34 24.25
N ILE A 155 13.88 -16.92 23.87
CA ILE A 155 14.98 -16.67 24.80
C ILE A 155 14.60 -15.57 25.79
N CYS A 156 14.06 -14.44 25.31
CA CYS A 156 13.62 -13.35 26.20
C CYS A 156 12.51 -13.81 27.17
N ARG A 157 11.60 -14.69 26.73
CA ARG A 157 10.58 -15.28 27.61
C ARG A 157 11.17 -16.18 28.68
N LYS A 158 12.18 -16.98 28.36
CA LYS A 158 12.90 -17.80 29.34
C LYS A 158 13.64 -16.94 30.37
N GLN A 159 14.31 -15.88 29.92
CA GLN A 159 14.99 -14.93 30.82
C GLN A 159 14.02 -14.25 31.78
N LYS A 160 12.80 -13.90 31.34
CA LYS A 160 11.76 -13.37 32.24
C LYS A 160 11.41 -14.37 33.35
N LEU A 161 11.26 -15.65 33.02
CA LEU A 161 10.97 -16.68 34.01
C LEU A 161 12.14 -16.84 34.99
N GLU A 162 13.37 -16.79 34.50
CA GLU A 162 14.58 -16.89 35.32
C GLU A 162 14.71 -15.73 36.30
N HIS A 163 14.45 -14.49 35.87
CA HIS A 163 14.43 -13.33 36.79
C HIS A 163 13.34 -13.44 37.86
N VAL A 164 12.18 -14.01 37.54
CA VAL A 164 11.15 -14.28 38.55
C VAL A 164 11.65 -15.31 39.57
N ASN A 165 12.33 -16.37 39.13
CA ASN A 165 12.92 -17.37 40.04
C ASN A 165 13.99 -16.74 40.95
N LEU A 166 14.89 -15.92 40.41
CA LEU A 166 15.91 -15.20 41.20
C LEU A 166 15.28 -14.29 42.28
N TYR A 167 14.13 -13.68 41.98
CA TYR A 167 13.39 -12.90 42.96
C TYR A 167 12.77 -13.79 44.05
N THR A 168 12.20 -14.95 43.68
CA THR A 168 11.65 -15.90 44.65
C THR A 168 12.73 -16.52 45.56
N GLU A 169 13.95 -16.64 45.05
CA GLU A 169 15.12 -17.13 45.81
C GLU A 169 15.76 -16.02 46.68
N GLY A 170 15.27 -14.78 46.59
CA GLY A 170 15.76 -13.64 47.38
C GLY A 170 17.12 -13.10 46.93
N ILE A 171 17.57 -13.44 45.73
CA ILE A 171 18.87 -13.03 45.18
C ILE A 171 18.81 -11.58 44.65
N ILE A 172 17.64 -11.15 44.18
CA ILE A 172 17.41 -9.81 43.62
C ILE A 172 16.24 -9.10 44.31
N ASN A 173 16.26 -7.77 44.33
CA ASN A 173 15.20 -6.97 44.94
C ASN A 173 14.03 -6.72 43.97
N LYS A 174 12.91 -6.23 44.51
CA LYS A 174 11.70 -5.91 43.72
C LYS A 174 11.97 -4.83 42.67
N GLU A 175 12.82 -3.87 42.99
CA GLU A 175 13.21 -2.77 42.08
C GLU A 175 14.00 -3.31 40.88
N ASP A 176 15.01 -4.15 41.13
CA ASP A 176 15.80 -4.82 40.09
C ASP A 176 14.94 -5.66 39.14
N LEU A 177 13.94 -6.39 39.69
CA LEU A 177 13.02 -7.19 38.89
C LEU A 177 12.17 -6.32 37.95
N ILE A 178 11.73 -5.15 38.40
CA ILE A 178 10.93 -4.22 37.59
C ILE A 178 11.77 -3.67 36.43
N GLU A 179 13.01 -3.27 36.69
CA GLU A 179 13.92 -2.77 35.65
C GLU A 179 14.24 -3.84 34.60
N LEU A 180 14.63 -5.06 35.04
CA LEU A 180 14.90 -6.18 34.15
C LEU A 180 13.69 -6.56 33.30
N LYS A 181 12.49 -6.55 33.90
CA LYS A 181 11.23 -6.80 33.19
C LYS A 181 10.98 -5.73 32.12
N GLN A 182 11.11 -4.45 32.46
CA GLN A 182 10.90 -3.35 31.51
C GLN A 182 11.85 -3.43 30.31
N MET A 183 13.13 -3.73 30.54
CA MET A 183 14.11 -3.91 29.47
C MET A 183 13.74 -5.08 28.54
N LEU A 184 13.33 -6.22 29.09
CA LEU A 184 12.92 -7.38 28.31
C LEU A 184 11.57 -7.17 27.59
N ASP A 185 10.63 -6.45 28.20
CA ASP A 185 9.36 -6.06 27.57
C ASP A 185 9.61 -5.17 26.35
N ALA A 186 10.42 -4.11 26.49
CA ALA A 186 10.80 -3.23 25.39
C ALA A 186 11.52 -3.99 24.25
N LYS A 187 12.41 -4.92 24.60
CA LYS A 187 13.09 -5.78 23.62
C LYS A 187 12.12 -6.68 22.87
N VAL A 188 11.18 -7.34 23.56
CA VAL A 188 10.16 -8.18 22.93
C VAL A 188 9.24 -7.35 22.02
N GLU A 189 8.85 -6.15 22.44
CA GLU A 189 8.03 -5.25 21.63
C GLU A 189 8.74 -4.85 20.33
N SER A 190 10.03 -4.52 20.40
CA SER A 190 10.84 -4.22 19.20
C SER A 190 10.94 -5.41 18.24
N LEU A 191 11.05 -6.64 18.77
CA LEU A 191 11.10 -7.87 17.98
C LEU A 191 9.74 -8.22 17.37
N LEU A 192 8.63 -7.90 18.06
CA LEU A 192 7.27 -8.07 17.52
C LEU A 192 7.00 -7.11 16.37
N ILE A 193 7.43 -5.84 16.49
CA ILE A 193 7.33 -4.85 15.41
C ILE A 193 8.15 -5.30 14.18
N LYS A 194 9.36 -5.82 14.41
CA LYS A 194 10.21 -6.37 13.35
C LYS A 194 9.59 -7.60 12.66
N LYS A 195 8.70 -8.33 13.32
CA LYS A 195 8.00 -9.50 12.78
C LYS A 195 6.77 -9.12 11.94
N THR A 196 6.14 -7.99 12.24
CA THR A 196 4.94 -7.50 11.55
C THR A 196 5.24 -6.68 10.30
N ASN A 197 6.45 -6.12 10.19
CA ASN A 197 6.96 -5.42 9.01
C ASN A 197 7.62 -6.40 8.02
#